data_AF-A0A957Z7X8-F1
#
_entry.id   AF-A0A957Z7X8-F1
#
_cell.length_a   1.000
_cell.length_b   1.000
_cell.length_c   1.000
_cell.angle_alpha   90.00
_cell.angle_beta   90.00
_cell.angle_gamma   90.00
#
_symmetry.space_group_name_H-M   'P 1'
#
loop_
_entity.id
_entity.type
_entity.pdbx_description
1 polymer ?
#
loop_
_entity_poly.entity_id
_entity_poly.type
_entity_poly.pdbx_seq_one_letter_code
_entity_poly.pdbx_strand_id
1 'polypeptide(L)'
;GPLEVLRYAPEGEIPVAPFINVTFNQPMVPLNTLDALAAEDVPVKVTPDLPGVWKWLGTQTLSFEYHTDDLNRFPMATEYTVEVPAGTTSATGGVLAETVTWQFRTPAPTVTRTYPSISPQPRDPLLYVAFDQRIDPAAVLATITAAASGRQYPLRLATAEEVAANKDVSYYAAQAQEERWLAFRSDELFPPDTTVTINIGPGTPSAEGPLATSEVQSFGFRTYAPLKVVDQNCRTQRDS
;
A
#
# COMPACT_ATOMS: atom_id res chain seq x y z
N GLY A 1 -13.68 37.04 -20.61
CA GLY A 1 -12.23 37.00 -20.85
C GLY A 1 -11.83 35.60 -21.28
N PRO A 2 -10.53 35.29 -21.39
CA PRO A 2 -10.10 33.91 -21.66
C PRO A 2 -10.51 32.97 -20.52
N LEU A 3 -10.76 31.70 -20.84
CA LEU A 3 -10.99 30.67 -19.83
C LEU A 3 -9.66 30.37 -19.15
N GLU A 4 -9.70 30.23 -17.83
CA GLU A 4 -8.54 29.88 -17.00
C GLU A 4 -8.94 28.80 -15.99
N VAL A 5 -8.02 27.88 -15.71
CA VAL A 5 -8.11 27.00 -14.54
C VAL A 5 -7.58 27.77 -13.34
N LEU A 6 -8.44 28.06 -12.37
CA LEU A 6 -8.10 28.83 -11.17
C LEU A 6 -7.47 27.95 -10.09
N ARG A 7 -7.96 26.72 -9.95
CA ARG A 7 -7.53 25.78 -8.93
C ARG A 7 -7.71 24.37 -9.43
N TYR A 8 -6.79 23.52 -9.03
CA TYR A 8 -6.95 22.09 -9.14
C TYR A 8 -6.41 21.41 -7.88
N ALA A 9 -6.83 20.18 -7.64
CA ALA A 9 -6.36 19.32 -6.57
C ALA A 9 -6.67 17.86 -6.92
N PRO A 10 -5.92 16.88 -6.40
CA PRO A 10 -4.71 17.03 -5.59
C PRO A 10 -3.46 17.30 -6.43
N GLU A 11 -2.35 17.60 -5.76
CA GLU A 11 -1.03 17.85 -6.36
C GLU A 11 0.07 17.19 -5.52
N GLY A 12 1.14 16.72 -6.18
CA GLY A 12 2.30 16.17 -5.50
C GLY A 12 2.05 14.82 -4.82
N GLU A 13 2.86 14.50 -3.82
CA GLU A 13 2.68 13.25 -3.06
C GLU A 13 1.60 13.39 -2.00
N ILE A 14 0.61 12.51 -2.04
CA ILE A 14 -0.51 12.51 -1.13
C ILE A 14 -0.75 11.10 -0.56
N PRO A 15 -1.04 10.95 0.76
CA PRO A 15 -1.23 9.64 1.35
C PRO A 15 -2.39 8.85 0.74
N VAL A 16 -3.49 9.54 0.41
CA VAL A 16 -4.68 8.97 -0.23
C VAL A 16 -5.32 10.07 -1.09
N ALA A 17 -5.75 9.72 -2.31
CA ALA A 17 -6.54 10.61 -3.15
C ALA A 17 -8.03 10.20 -3.10
N PRO A 18 -8.92 11.04 -2.54
CA PRO A 18 -10.35 10.75 -2.52
C PRO A 18 -11.09 11.26 -3.77
N PHE A 19 -10.64 12.37 -4.36
CA PHE A 19 -11.26 13.02 -5.50
C PHE A 19 -10.24 13.89 -6.26
N ILE A 20 -10.50 14.17 -7.52
CA ILE A 20 -9.86 15.26 -8.28
C ILE A 20 -10.85 16.41 -8.37
N ASN A 21 -10.43 17.64 -8.09
CA ASN A 21 -11.23 18.85 -8.30
C ASN A 21 -10.53 19.80 -9.27
N VAL A 22 -11.31 20.42 -10.15
CA VAL A 22 -10.86 21.45 -11.10
C VAL A 22 -11.86 22.60 -11.07
N THR A 23 -11.40 23.81 -10.75
CA THR A 23 -12.23 25.02 -10.70
C THR A 23 -11.79 25.99 -11.79
N PHE A 24 -12.76 26.45 -12.57
CA PHE A 24 -12.57 27.37 -13.69
C PHE A 24 -13.00 28.80 -13.32
N ASN A 25 -12.46 29.80 -14.01
CA ASN A 25 -12.84 31.21 -13.82
C ASN A 25 -14.22 31.58 -14.41
N GLN A 26 -14.85 30.67 -15.18
CA GLN A 26 -16.10 30.90 -15.91
C GLN A 26 -17.02 29.67 -15.81
N PRO A 27 -18.35 29.82 -15.98
CA PRO A 27 -19.27 28.70 -16.10
C PRO A 27 -18.90 27.80 -17.29
N MET A 28 -18.72 26.51 -17.02
CA MET A 28 -18.42 25.48 -18.02
C MET A 28 -19.67 24.76 -18.50
N VAL A 29 -20.67 24.63 -17.62
CA VAL A 29 -21.99 24.07 -17.95
C VAL A 29 -23.12 25.04 -17.59
N PRO A 30 -24.27 24.95 -18.25
CA PRO A 30 -25.48 25.68 -17.86
C PRO A 30 -25.99 25.31 -16.44
N LEU A 31 -26.71 26.21 -15.78
CA LEU A 31 -27.28 25.96 -14.45
C LEU A 31 -28.39 24.91 -14.43
N ASN A 32 -29.12 24.75 -15.54
CA ASN A 32 -30.29 23.87 -15.64
C ASN A 32 -29.95 22.40 -15.95
N THR A 33 -28.68 22.05 -16.12
CA THR A 33 -28.21 20.69 -16.44
C THR A 33 -27.62 19.95 -15.24
N LEU A 34 -27.72 20.51 -14.02
CA LEU A 34 -27.20 19.87 -12.80
C LEU A 34 -27.91 18.54 -12.45
N ASP A 35 -29.12 18.30 -12.96
CA ASP A 35 -29.82 17.01 -12.79
C ASP A 35 -29.42 15.95 -13.84
N ALA A 36 -28.62 16.32 -14.85
CA ALA A 36 -28.16 15.45 -15.95
C ALA A 36 -26.70 14.98 -15.80
N LEU A 37 -26.12 15.08 -14.60
CA LEU A 37 -24.67 15.03 -14.33
C LEU A 37 -24.02 13.62 -14.35
N ALA A 38 -24.15 12.91 -15.46
CA ALA A 38 -23.04 12.11 -15.99
C ALA A 38 -22.61 12.85 -17.26
N ALA A 39 -21.59 13.72 -17.14
CA ALA A 39 -21.23 14.64 -18.21
C ALA A 39 -20.64 13.86 -19.41
N GLU A 40 -21.39 13.79 -20.52
CA GLU A 40 -20.92 13.20 -21.78
C GLU A 40 -19.71 13.96 -22.35
N ASP A 41 -19.53 15.24 -22.01
CA ASP A 41 -18.45 16.13 -22.48
C ASP A 41 -17.60 16.71 -21.33
N VAL A 42 -16.87 15.86 -20.60
CA VAL A 42 -15.88 16.32 -19.60
C VAL A 42 -14.57 16.71 -20.29
N PRO A 43 -14.08 17.95 -20.13
CA PRO A 43 -12.84 18.39 -20.78
C PRO A 43 -11.57 17.94 -20.05
N VAL A 44 -11.69 17.17 -18.97
CA VAL A 44 -10.56 16.79 -18.12
C VAL A 44 -10.21 15.32 -18.34
N LYS A 45 -8.92 15.06 -18.59
CA LYS A 45 -8.37 13.71 -18.76
C LYS A 45 -7.51 13.35 -17.57
N VAL A 46 -7.55 12.09 -17.15
CA VAL A 46 -6.71 11.53 -16.09
C VAL A 46 -5.99 10.32 -16.67
N THR A 47 -4.69 10.22 -16.41
CA THR A 47 -3.85 9.09 -16.83
C THR A 47 -3.12 8.53 -15.60
N PRO A 48 -3.13 7.20 -15.34
CA PRO A 48 -3.84 6.16 -16.11
C PRO A 48 -5.36 6.35 -16.12
N ASP A 49 -6.02 5.74 -17.10
CA ASP A 49 -7.48 5.74 -17.18
C ASP A 49 -8.06 5.03 -15.94
N LEU A 50 -9.09 5.62 -15.34
CA LEU A 50 -9.70 5.12 -14.11
C LEU A 50 -11.22 5.02 -14.25
N PRO A 51 -11.84 3.96 -13.70
CA PRO A 51 -13.27 3.97 -13.47
C PRO A 51 -13.64 5.04 -12.44
N GLY A 52 -14.74 5.74 -12.68
CA GLY A 52 -15.26 6.74 -11.75
C GLY A 52 -16.30 7.61 -12.40
N VAL A 53 -16.75 8.62 -11.66
CA VAL A 53 -17.82 9.53 -12.10
C VAL A 53 -17.33 10.96 -11.97
N TRP A 54 -17.46 11.70 -13.07
CA TRP A 54 -17.32 13.14 -13.09
C TRP A 54 -18.63 13.81 -12.72
N LYS A 55 -18.59 14.75 -11.78
CA LYS A 55 -19.73 15.52 -11.30
C LYS A 55 -19.39 17.00 -11.28
N TRP A 56 -20.29 17.84 -11.79
CA TRP A 56 -20.17 19.28 -11.62
C TRP A 56 -20.68 19.70 -10.23
N LEU A 57 -19.84 20.42 -9.49
CA LEU A 57 -20.17 21.10 -8.25
C LEU A 57 -20.46 22.57 -8.58
N GLY A 58 -21.73 22.87 -8.88
CA GLY A 58 -22.13 24.13 -9.50
C GLY A 58 -21.71 24.18 -10.98
N THR A 59 -21.58 25.36 -11.59
CA THR A 59 -21.27 25.47 -13.02
C THR A 59 -19.78 25.62 -13.35
N GLN A 60 -18.93 25.78 -12.32
CA GLN A 60 -17.52 26.16 -12.50
C GLN A 60 -16.54 25.16 -11.90
N THR A 61 -16.99 24.21 -11.09
CA THR A 61 -16.11 23.22 -10.45
C THR A 61 -16.50 21.83 -10.89
N LEU A 62 -15.54 21.07 -11.36
CA LEU A 62 -15.70 19.69 -11.75
C LEU A 62 -14.97 18.80 -10.73
N SER A 63 -15.62 17.75 -10.27
CA SER A 63 -15.08 16.76 -9.33
C SER A 63 -15.09 15.38 -9.99
N PHE A 64 -13.98 14.64 -9.92
CA PHE A 64 -13.95 13.21 -10.22
C PHE A 64 -13.93 12.44 -8.91
N GLU A 65 -14.89 11.52 -8.78
CA GLU A 65 -14.94 10.55 -7.70
C GLU A 65 -14.57 9.18 -8.26
N TYR A 66 -13.46 8.62 -7.78
CA TYR A 66 -13.11 7.23 -8.07
C TYR A 66 -14.06 6.31 -7.31
N HIS A 67 -14.68 5.37 -8.01
CA HIS A 67 -15.55 4.38 -7.39
C HIS A 67 -15.53 3.06 -8.15
N THR A 68 -15.21 1.99 -7.43
CA THR A 68 -15.48 0.61 -7.80
C THR A 68 -16.18 -0.09 -6.63
N ASP A 69 -16.70 -1.30 -6.86
CA ASP A 69 -17.33 -2.11 -5.79
C ASP A 69 -16.39 -2.34 -4.60
N ASP A 70 -15.08 -2.33 -4.87
CA ASP A 70 -14.02 -2.67 -3.94
C ASP A 70 -13.30 -1.47 -3.30
N LEU A 71 -13.31 -0.31 -3.98
CA LEU A 71 -12.49 0.84 -3.63
C LEU A 71 -13.25 2.15 -3.86
N ASN A 72 -13.22 3.01 -2.85
CA ASN A 72 -13.77 4.36 -2.86
C ASN A 72 -12.68 5.45 -2.81
N ARG A 73 -11.46 5.08 -3.21
CA ARG A 73 -10.29 5.96 -3.34
C ARG A 73 -9.46 5.53 -4.54
N PHE A 74 -8.64 6.43 -5.06
CA PHE A 74 -7.74 6.13 -6.17
C PHE A 74 -6.80 4.98 -5.79
N PRO A 75 -6.42 4.11 -6.74
CA PRO A 75 -5.40 3.09 -6.53
C PRO A 75 -4.10 3.69 -5.95
N MET A 76 -3.51 2.98 -4.99
CA MET A 76 -2.23 3.39 -4.40
C MET A 76 -1.07 3.09 -5.36
N ALA A 77 0.16 3.43 -4.95
CA ALA A 77 1.37 3.15 -5.69
C ALA A 77 1.29 3.58 -7.18
N THR A 78 0.69 4.74 -7.44
CA THR A 78 0.46 5.20 -8.81
C THR A 78 0.72 6.69 -8.92
N GLU A 79 1.40 7.09 -9.99
CA GLU A 79 1.51 8.48 -10.41
C GLU A 79 0.38 8.78 -11.42
N TYR A 80 -0.32 9.87 -11.17
CA TYR A 80 -1.45 10.32 -11.97
C TYR A 80 -1.11 11.66 -12.62
N THR A 81 -1.37 11.75 -13.91
CA THR A 81 -1.34 13.01 -14.66
C THR A 81 -2.76 13.43 -14.96
N VAL A 82 -3.10 14.69 -14.67
CA VAL A 82 -4.39 15.27 -15.03
C VAL A 82 -4.15 16.40 -16.04
N GLU A 83 -5.04 16.49 -17.02
CA GLU A 83 -4.93 17.44 -18.12
C GLU A 83 -6.28 18.10 -18.42
N VAL A 84 -6.25 19.43 -18.59
CA VAL A 84 -7.29 20.20 -19.28
C VAL A 84 -6.70 20.71 -20.61
N PRO A 85 -7.10 20.17 -21.77
CA PRO A 85 -6.50 20.51 -23.05
C PRO A 85 -6.74 21.96 -23.47
N ALA A 86 -5.76 22.57 -24.14
CA ALA A 86 -5.95 23.81 -24.88
C ALA A 86 -7.15 23.69 -25.85
N GLY A 87 -7.87 24.78 -26.07
CA GLY A 87 -9.10 24.79 -26.87
C GLY A 87 -10.37 24.40 -26.10
N THR A 88 -10.24 23.96 -24.84
CA THR A 88 -11.41 23.80 -23.94
C THR A 88 -12.20 25.10 -23.89
N THR A 89 -13.50 25.01 -24.13
CA THR A 89 -14.39 26.18 -24.26
C THR A 89 -15.42 26.19 -23.13
N SER A 90 -15.61 27.35 -22.50
CA SER A 90 -16.63 27.56 -21.45
C SER A 90 -18.03 27.74 -22.04
N ALA A 91 -19.06 27.64 -21.21
CA ALA A 91 -20.44 27.95 -21.62
C ALA A 91 -20.63 29.41 -22.05
N THR A 92 -19.70 30.30 -21.70
CA THR A 92 -19.70 31.72 -22.12
C THR A 92 -18.84 31.99 -23.36
N GLY A 93 -18.23 30.96 -23.96
CA GLY A 93 -17.42 31.05 -25.18
C GLY A 93 -15.95 31.43 -24.96
N GLY A 94 -15.53 31.67 -23.71
CA GLY A 94 -14.10 31.81 -23.40
C GLY A 94 -13.35 30.51 -23.65
N VAL A 95 -12.16 30.60 -24.25
CA VAL A 95 -11.33 29.44 -24.65
C VAL A 95 -10.05 29.40 -23.81
N LEU A 96 -9.65 28.21 -23.38
CA LEU A 96 -8.39 27.96 -22.69
C LEU A 96 -7.25 27.98 -23.72
N ALA A 97 -6.32 28.92 -23.56
CA ALA A 97 -5.26 29.15 -24.56
C ALA A 97 -4.21 28.03 -24.60
N GLU A 98 -3.85 27.48 -23.43
CA GLU A 98 -2.81 26.48 -23.27
C GLU A 98 -3.30 25.31 -22.41
N THR A 99 -2.77 24.12 -22.66
CA THR A 99 -3.09 22.94 -21.86
C THR A 99 -2.60 23.14 -20.43
N VAL A 100 -3.49 22.93 -19.46
CA VAL A 100 -3.12 22.91 -18.04
C VAL A 100 -2.92 21.45 -17.63
N THR A 101 -1.73 21.14 -17.13
CA THR A 101 -1.38 19.80 -16.65
C THR A 101 -0.77 19.86 -15.26
N TRP A 102 -1.11 18.88 -14.43
CA TRP A 102 -0.50 18.69 -13.13
C TRP A 102 -0.46 17.20 -12.79
N GLN A 103 0.30 16.89 -11.74
CA GLN A 103 0.51 15.52 -11.31
C GLN A 103 0.31 15.39 -9.80
N PHE A 104 -0.16 14.22 -9.41
CA PHE A 104 -0.14 13.77 -8.03
C PHE A 104 0.21 12.28 -8.00
N ARG A 105 0.70 11.80 -6.87
CA ARG A 105 1.04 10.39 -6.70
C ARG A 105 0.59 9.86 -5.35
N THR A 106 0.16 8.60 -5.34
CA THR A 106 -0.11 7.82 -4.13
C THR A 106 1.12 6.96 -3.80
N PRO A 107 1.46 6.78 -2.50
CA PRO A 107 2.72 6.15 -2.10
C PRO A 107 2.73 4.64 -2.36
N ALA A 108 3.94 4.06 -2.42
CA ALA A 108 4.17 2.62 -2.51
C ALA A 108 3.84 1.89 -1.18
N PRO A 109 3.75 0.55 -1.15
CA PRO A 109 3.31 -0.20 0.03
C PRO A 109 4.17 0.01 1.27
N THR A 110 3.52 0.26 2.40
CA THR A 110 4.16 0.40 3.71
C THR A 110 3.76 -0.74 4.62
N VAL A 111 4.74 -1.30 5.35
CA VAL A 111 4.53 -2.33 6.35
C VAL A 111 3.76 -1.75 7.53
N THR A 112 2.61 -2.34 7.84
CA THR A 112 1.73 -1.91 8.94
C THR A 112 1.84 -2.83 10.15
N ARG A 113 2.27 -4.08 9.95
CA ARG A 113 2.44 -5.06 11.02
C ARG A 113 3.49 -6.09 10.65
N THR A 114 4.25 -6.54 11.64
CA THR A 114 5.19 -7.65 11.52
C THR A 114 4.99 -8.65 12.65
N TYR A 115 5.38 -9.89 12.40
CA TYR A 115 5.56 -10.93 13.41
C TYR A 115 6.79 -11.76 13.07
N PRO A 116 7.61 -12.17 14.06
CA PRO A 116 7.45 -11.90 15.49
C PRO A 116 7.67 -10.43 15.89
N SER A 117 6.91 -9.95 16.89
CA SER A 117 7.05 -8.62 17.49
C SER A 117 7.76 -8.63 18.84
N ILE A 118 8.03 -9.84 19.37
CA ILE A 118 8.75 -10.07 20.62
C ILE A 118 9.92 -11.02 20.38
N SER A 119 10.92 -10.94 21.24
CA SER A 119 12.07 -11.84 21.28
C SER A 119 12.26 -12.39 22.69
N PRO A 120 12.90 -13.56 22.85
CA PRO A 120 13.44 -14.43 21.79
C PRO A 120 12.37 -15.36 21.15
N GLN A 121 12.75 -16.00 20.04
CA GLN A 121 11.90 -16.87 19.23
C GLN A 121 12.54 -18.25 18.98
N PRO A 122 11.76 -19.28 18.57
CA PRO A 122 12.30 -20.51 18.01
C PRO A 122 13.23 -20.25 16.82
N ARG A 123 13.92 -21.29 16.36
CA ARG A 123 14.88 -21.21 15.24
C ARG A 123 14.21 -21.26 13.87
N ASP A 124 12.92 -21.55 13.82
CA ASP A 124 12.10 -21.68 12.62
C ASP A 124 10.73 -21.01 12.80
N PRO A 125 10.69 -19.78 13.32
CA PRO A 125 9.42 -19.14 13.59
C PRO A 125 8.68 -18.91 12.28
N LEU A 126 7.35 -18.98 12.35
CA LEU A 126 6.52 -18.41 11.30
C LEU A 126 6.71 -16.89 11.31
N LEU A 127 6.85 -16.30 10.13
CA LEU A 127 6.98 -14.85 9.92
C LEU A 127 5.71 -14.35 9.27
N TYR A 128 5.32 -13.12 9.59
CA TYR A 128 4.16 -12.47 8.98
C TYR A 128 4.42 -10.99 8.78
N VAL A 129 3.94 -10.45 7.67
CA VAL A 129 3.99 -9.03 7.34
C VAL A 129 2.65 -8.62 6.75
N ALA A 130 2.11 -7.48 7.21
CA ALA A 130 0.95 -6.82 6.61
C ALA A 130 1.35 -5.46 6.03
N PHE A 131 0.58 -5.01 5.05
CA PHE A 131 0.76 -3.77 4.31
C PHE A 131 -0.50 -2.90 4.38
N ASP A 132 -0.36 -1.62 4.04
CA ASP A 132 -1.45 -0.67 3.90
C ASP A 132 -2.17 -0.75 2.53
N GLN A 133 -1.70 -1.62 1.64
CA GLN A 133 -2.15 -1.78 0.25
C GLN A 133 -2.35 -3.26 -0.09
N ARG A 134 -3.14 -3.53 -1.13
CA ARG A 134 -3.21 -4.88 -1.72
C ARG A 134 -1.86 -5.28 -2.29
N ILE A 135 -1.49 -6.55 -2.17
CA ILE A 135 -0.23 -7.14 -2.62
C ILE A 135 -0.46 -8.49 -3.29
N ASP A 136 0.48 -8.89 -4.16
CA ASP A 136 0.67 -10.29 -4.52
C ASP A 136 1.70 -10.92 -3.56
N PRO A 137 1.33 -11.94 -2.75
CA PRO A 137 2.24 -12.52 -1.77
C PRO A 137 3.54 -13.09 -2.37
N ALA A 138 3.50 -13.67 -3.56
CA ALA A 138 4.68 -14.27 -4.18
C ALA A 138 5.65 -13.21 -4.71
N ALA A 139 5.12 -12.18 -5.37
CA ALA A 139 5.89 -11.03 -5.86
C ALA A 139 6.51 -10.25 -4.70
N VAL A 140 5.77 -10.05 -3.60
CA VAL A 140 6.33 -9.43 -2.39
C VAL A 140 7.42 -10.31 -1.77
N LEU A 141 7.19 -11.62 -1.61
CA LEU A 141 8.17 -12.53 -1.02
C LEU A 141 9.51 -12.52 -1.79
N ALA A 142 9.48 -12.37 -3.12
CA ALA A 142 10.68 -12.26 -3.94
C ALA A 142 11.57 -11.05 -3.60
N THR A 143 11.03 -10.05 -2.90
CA THR A 143 11.76 -8.86 -2.42
C THR A 143 12.18 -8.96 -0.95
N ILE A 144 11.87 -10.07 -0.27
CA ILE A 144 12.18 -10.27 1.15
C ILE A 144 13.46 -11.10 1.28
N THR A 145 14.35 -10.66 2.17
CA THR A 145 15.53 -11.43 2.57
C THR A 145 15.55 -11.63 4.07
N ALA A 146 15.95 -12.83 4.50
CA ALA A 146 16.24 -13.13 5.90
C ALA A 146 17.75 -13.36 6.05
N ALA A 147 18.38 -12.68 7.00
CA ALA A 147 19.80 -12.78 7.26
C ALA A 147 20.10 -12.98 8.75
N ALA A 148 21.04 -13.86 9.05
CA ALA A 148 21.57 -14.09 10.41
C ALA A 148 23.05 -14.46 10.31
N SER A 149 23.88 -13.89 11.19
CA SER A 149 25.34 -14.12 11.22
C SER A 149 26.04 -13.97 9.85
N GLY A 150 25.61 -12.99 9.04
CA GLY A 150 26.17 -12.72 7.72
C GLY A 150 25.76 -13.70 6.61
N ARG A 151 24.87 -14.66 6.90
CA ARG A 151 24.32 -15.62 5.93
C ARG A 151 22.86 -15.29 5.63
N GLN A 152 22.47 -15.43 4.35
CA GLN A 152 21.07 -15.37 3.93
C GLN A 152 20.39 -16.75 4.03
N TYR A 153 19.10 -16.73 4.34
CA TYR A 153 18.27 -17.91 4.55
C TYR A 153 17.15 -17.95 3.50
N PRO A 154 16.95 -19.08 2.80
CA PRO A 154 15.89 -19.20 1.81
C PRO A 154 14.53 -19.07 2.50
N LEU A 155 13.59 -18.40 1.83
CA LEU A 155 12.24 -18.16 2.31
C LEU A 155 11.22 -18.76 1.36
N ARG A 156 10.11 -19.22 1.94
CA ARG A 156 8.91 -19.66 1.20
C ARG A 156 7.65 -19.14 1.86
N LEU A 157 6.57 -19.04 1.08
CA LEU A 157 5.24 -18.81 1.64
C LEU A 157 4.88 -19.94 2.60
N ALA A 158 4.20 -19.56 3.68
CA ALA A 158 3.63 -20.51 4.62
C ALA A 158 2.39 -21.17 4.03
N THR A 159 2.14 -22.43 4.37
CA THR A 159 0.88 -23.08 3.99
C THR A 159 -0.27 -22.61 4.87
N ALA A 160 -1.52 -22.82 4.43
CA ALA A 160 -2.70 -22.48 5.23
C ALA A 160 -2.71 -23.22 6.58
N GLU A 161 -2.23 -24.47 6.62
CA GLU A 161 -2.11 -25.27 7.84
C GLU A 161 -1.07 -24.69 8.80
N GLU A 162 0.07 -24.22 8.29
CA GLU A 162 1.09 -23.56 9.11
C GLU A 162 0.57 -22.26 9.72
N VAL A 163 -0.17 -21.47 8.93
CA VAL A 163 -0.84 -20.25 9.41
C VAL A 163 -1.86 -20.58 10.48
N ALA A 164 -2.74 -21.57 10.26
CA ALA A 164 -3.78 -21.96 11.21
C ALA A 164 -3.21 -22.56 12.52
N ALA A 165 -2.05 -23.22 12.46
CA ALA A 165 -1.40 -23.80 13.64
C ALA A 165 -0.75 -22.75 14.55
N ASN A 166 -0.38 -21.58 14.03
CA ASN A 166 0.19 -20.49 14.82
C ASN A 166 -0.93 -19.54 15.30
N LYS A 167 -1.15 -19.48 16.62
CA LYS A 167 -2.24 -18.68 17.22
C LYS A 167 -2.14 -17.18 16.90
N ASP A 168 -0.94 -16.60 16.94
CA ASP A 168 -0.75 -15.18 16.70
C ASP A 168 -0.98 -14.84 15.22
N VAL A 169 -0.35 -15.60 14.32
CA VAL A 169 -0.46 -15.38 12.88
C VAL A 169 -1.86 -15.68 12.38
N SER A 170 -2.52 -16.74 12.86
CA SER A 170 -3.93 -17.02 12.57
C SER A 170 -4.84 -15.89 13.03
N TYR A 171 -4.61 -15.33 14.22
CA TYR A 171 -5.36 -14.18 14.71
C TYR A 171 -5.16 -12.95 13.83
N TYR A 172 -3.91 -12.64 13.45
CA TYR A 172 -3.63 -11.51 12.56
C TYR A 172 -4.21 -11.69 11.16
N ALA A 173 -4.09 -12.89 10.59
CA ALA A 173 -4.68 -13.23 9.31
C ALA A 173 -6.21 -13.05 9.30
N ALA A 174 -6.88 -13.43 10.39
CA ALA A 174 -8.34 -13.28 10.53
C ALA A 174 -8.79 -11.81 10.70
N GLN A 175 -7.91 -10.92 11.17
CA GLN A 175 -8.21 -9.49 11.33
C GLN A 175 -7.74 -8.63 10.15
N ALA A 176 -6.80 -9.13 9.37
CA ALA A 176 -6.24 -8.40 8.25
C ALA A 176 -7.27 -8.24 7.14
N GLN A 177 -7.19 -7.11 6.46
CA GLN A 177 -7.91 -6.94 5.19
C GLN A 177 -7.35 -7.92 4.17
N GLU A 178 -8.23 -8.47 3.34
CA GLU A 178 -7.87 -9.43 2.30
C GLU A 178 -6.78 -8.84 1.38
N GLU A 179 -5.90 -9.72 0.92
CA GLU A 179 -4.82 -9.40 -0.02
C GLU A 179 -3.79 -8.36 0.50
N ARG A 180 -3.74 -8.05 1.80
CA ARG A 180 -2.79 -7.07 2.37
C ARG A 180 -1.72 -7.66 3.26
N TRP A 181 -1.49 -8.96 3.18
CA TRP A 181 -0.53 -9.62 4.06
C TRP A 181 0.01 -10.91 3.45
N LEU A 182 1.13 -11.37 3.98
CA LEU A 182 1.67 -12.69 3.72
C LEU A 182 2.29 -13.29 4.99
N ALA A 183 2.18 -14.60 5.11
CA ALA A 183 2.96 -15.38 6.07
C ALA A 183 3.98 -16.22 5.32
N PHE A 184 5.18 -16.32 5.88
CA PHE A 184 6.32 -16.99 5.27
C PHE A 184 7.24 -17.53 6.34
N ARG A 185 8.20 -18.36 5.96
CA ARG A 185 9.21 -18.89 6.87
C ARG A 185 10.46 -19.29 6.11
N SER A 186 11.52 -19.57 6.84
CA SER A 186 12.68 -20.24 6.25
C SER A 186 12.50 -21.76 6.23
N ASP A 187 13.02 -22.39 5.17
CA ASP A 187 13.18 -23.85 5.08
C ASP A 187 14.38 -24.36 5.90
N GLU A 188 15.24 -23.44 6.36
CA GLU A 188 16.39 -23.76 7.20
C GLU A 188 16.22 -23.21 8.62
N LEU A 189 16.80 -23.89 9.61
CA LEU A 189 16.86 -23.38 10.99
C LEU A 189 17.85 -22.21 11.09
N PHE A 190 17.39 -21.07 11.57
CA PHE A 190 18.25 -19.96 11.98
C PHE A 190 19.24 -20.42 13.08
N PRO A 191 20.41 -19.78 13.26
CA PRO A 191 21.34 -20.16 14.32
C PRO A 191 20.75 -19.84 15.69
N PRO A 192 21.08 -20.59 16.76
CA PRO A 192 20.65 -20.25 18.12
C PRO A 192 21.37 -18.98 18.62
N ASP A 193 20.80 -18.33 19.63
CA ASP A 193 21.31 -17.11 20.27
C ASP A 193 21.74 -15.99 19.29
N THR A 194 21.02 -15.85 18.19
CA THR A 194 21.43 -14.99 17.07
C THR A 194 20.31 -14.04 16.67
N THR A 195 20.68 -12.80 16.34
CA THR A 195 19.76 -11.85 15.72
C THR A 195 19.51 -12.22 14.27
N VAL A 196 18.24 -12.39 13.93
CA VAL A 196 17.74 -12.54 12.57
C VAL A 196 17.15 -11.20 12.13
N THR A 197 17.57 -10.72 10.97
CA THR A 197 17.04 -9.51 10.33
C THR A 197 16.25 -9.91 9.10
N ILE A 198 15.02 -9.40 9.00
CA ILE A 198 14.17 -9.54 7.83
C ILE A 198 14.11 -8.18 7.13
N ASN A 199 14.62 -8.12 5.90
CA ASN A 199 14.54 -6.94 5.05
C ASN A 199 13.46 -7.16 3.99
N ILE A 200 12.65 -6.14 3.75
CA ILE A 200 11.54 -6.12 2.81
C ILE A 200 11.85 -4.98 1.84
N GLY A 201 12.09 -5.34 0.59
CA GLY A 201 12.51 -4.38 -0.44
C GLY A 201 14.00 -4.01 -0.39
N PRO A 202 14.43 -2.96 -1.11
CA PRO A 202 13.58 -2.08 -1.92
C PRO A 202 12.97 -2.83 -3.12
N GLY A 203 12.02 -2.19 -3.81
CA GLY A 203 11.34 -2.75 -4.96
C GLY A 203 10.13 -3.61 -4.60
N THR A 204 9.60 -3.51 -3.37
CA THR A 204 8.38 -4.23 -2.97
C THR A 204 7.18 -3.70 -3.76
N PRO A 205 6.48 -4.56 -4.53
CA PRO A 205 5.40 -4.13 -5.41
C PRO A 205 4.07 -3.98 -4.67
N SER A 206 3.20 -3.11 -5.20
CA SER A 206 1.76 -3.07 -4.89
C SER A 206 0.99 -3.90 -5.92
N ALA A 207 -0.15 -4.46 -5.52
CA ALA A 207 -1.13 -5.00 -6.48
C ALA A 207 -2.08 -3.91 -7.01
N GLU A 208 -2.04 -2.70 -6.46
CA GLU A 208 -2.92 -1.59 -6.86
C GLU A 208 -2.32 -0.70 -7.95
N GLY A 209 -0.99 -0.62 -8.03
CA GLY A 209 -0.30 0.32 -8.89
C GLY A 209 1.16 -0.05 -9.18
N PRO A 210 1.77 0.55 -10.20
CA PRO A 210 3.09 0.14 -10.70
C PRO A 210 4.28 0.63 -9.87
N LEU A 211 4.09 1.59 -8.96
CA LEU A 211 5.20 2.09 -8.12
C LEU A 211 5.59 1.03 -7.09
N ALA A 212 6.89 0.88 -6.89
CA ALA A 212 7.46 -0.01 -5.88
C ALA A 212 8.19 0.80 -4.80
N THR A 213 8.42 0.19 -3.65
CA THR A 213 9.16 0.84 -2.56
C THR A 213 10.56 1.24 -3.01
N SER A 214 11.00 2.45 -2.66
CA SER A 214 12.37 2.92 -2.94
C SER A 214 13.36 2.58 -1.82
N GLU A 215 12.87 2.34 -0.61
CA GLU A 215 13.66 2.09 0.59
C GLU A 215 13.36 0.72 1.21
N VAL A 216 14.34 0.18 1.93
CA VAL A 216 14.20 -1.06 2.70
C VAL A 216 13.35 -0.79 3.94
N GLN A 217 12.34 -1.64 4.15
CA GLN A 217 11.66 -1.76 5.43
C GLN A 217 12.18 -3.01 6.14
N SER A 218 12.32 -2.99 7.47
CA SER A 218 12.90 -4.13 8.17
C SER A 218 12.33 -4.34 9.56
N PHE A 219 12.42 -5.58 10.02
CA PHE A 219 12.23 -5.96 11.41
C PHE A 219 13.22 -7.07 11.77
N GLY A 220 13.35 -7.38 13.05
CA GLY A 220 14.24 -8.44 13.48
C GLY A 220 13.83 -9.03 14.81
N PHE A 221 14.37 -10.21 15.09
CA PHE A 221 14.16 -10.93 16.34
C PHE A 221 15.42 -11.71 16.72
N ARG A 222 15.53 -12.11 17.98
CA ARG A 222 16.61 -13.00 18.44
C ARG A 222 16.10 -14.43 18.61
N THR A 223 16.89 -15.43 18.23
CA THR A 223 16.57 -16.84 18.50
C THR A 223 16.92 -17.23 19.93
N TYR A 224 16.26 -18.26 20.47
CA TYR A 224 16.59 -18.80 21.80
C TYR A 224 18.06 -19.20 21.90
N ALA A 225 18.66 -18.92 23.06
CA ALA A 225 19.96 -19.46 23.40
C ALA A 225 19.87 -20.98 23.61
N PRO A 226 20.95 -21.74 23.38
CA PRO A 226 21.00 -23.15 23.72
C PRO A 226 20.63 -23.34 25.20
N LEU A 227 19.81 -24.36 25.48
CA LEU A 227 19.42 -24.68 26.85
C LEU A 227 20.70 -24.97 27.67
N LYS A 228 20.99 -24.10 28.63
CA LYS A 228 22.05 -24.33 29.63
C LYS A 228 21.40 -24.87 30.89
N VAL A 229 21.69 -26.12 31.24
CA VAL A 229 21.37 -26.65 32.57
C VAL A 229 22.33 -25.99 33.55
N VAL A 230 21.81 -25.13 34.41
CA VAL A 230 22.63 -24.32 35.33
C VAL A 230 22.89 -25.02 36.67
N ASP A 231 22.08 -26.01 37.04
CA ASP A 231 22.37 -26.90 38.17
C ASP A 231 21.44 -28.13 38.17
N GLN A 232 21.97 -29.31 38.51
CA GLN A 232 21.20 -30.49 38.90
C GLN A 232 21.57 -30.87 40.33
N ASN A 233 21.09 -30.09 41.29
CA ASN A 233 21.19 -30.44 42.69
C ASN A 233 20.11 -31.48 43.05
N CYS A 234 20.27 -32.71 42.55
CA CYS A 234 19.63 -33.88 43.15
C CYS A 234 20.34 -34.19 44.47
N ARG A 235 19.91 -33.53 45.55
CA ARG A 235 20.22 -33.99 46.92
C ARG A 235 19.59 -35.38 47.09
N THR A 236 20.37 -36.42 46.86
CA THR A 236 20.09 -37.73 47.43
C THR A 236 20.25 -37.58 48.93
N GLN A 237 19.11 -37.49 49.62
CA GLN A 237 19.08 -37.59 51.07
C GLN A 237 19.44 -39.04 51.42
N ARG A 238 20.74 -39.29 51.64
CA ARG A 238 21.26 -40.54 52.18
C ARG A 238 21.26 -40.45 53.70
N ASP A 239 20.44 -41.31 54.28
CA ASP A 239 20.51 -42.00 55.56
C ASP A 239 20.71 -41.21 56.85
N SER A 240 19.78 -41.40 57.79
CA SER A 240 20.03 -42.08 59.08
C SER A 240 18.73 -42.63 59.65
#